data_AF-A0A2W6DAR4-F1
#
_entry.id   AF-A0A2W6DAR4-F1
#
_cell.length_a   1.000
_cell.length_b   1.000
_cell.length_c   1.000
_cell.angle_alpha   90.00
_cell.angle_beta   90.00
_cell.angle_gamma   90.00
#
_symmetry.space_group_name_H-M   'P 1'
#
loop_
_entity.id
_entity.type
_entity.pdbx_description
1 polymer ?
#
loop_
_entity_poly.entity_id
_entity_poly.type
_entity_poly.pdbx_seq_one_letter_code
_entity_poly.pdbx_strand_id
1 'polypeptide(L)'
;LRAIHGAELDLDDGRHLTLLVQDAQGWSNLCRILTRAHAHTREGGSGAPRVEGAGASARTVAPRSEPATPLETVLQHAEGLVCLSGCALRGVHDEPTLTKLLDAFGNDRLRVELQRPFLRDDRARNRRLVGLARALGVPCVATGNVHAHARTRAPLQDALVAVRLHTTLDAS
;
A
#
# COMPACT_ATOMS: atom_id res chain seq x y z
N LEU A 1 4.70 -22.43 11.05
CA LEU A 1 4.63 -21.11 10.38
C LEU A 1 4.70 -20.03 11.44
N ARG A 2 5.41 -18.92 11.19
CA ARG A 2 5.39 -17.74 12.04
C ARG A 2 4.66 -16.63 11.28
N ALA A 3 3.57 -16.11 11.83
CA ALA A 3 2.85 -15.00 11.22
C ALA A 3 3.66 -13.70 11.37
N ILE A 4 3.62 -12.87 10.34
CA ILE A 4 4.07 -11.48 10.37
C ILE A 4 2.84 -10.64 10.02
N HIS A 5 2.44 -9.77 10.95
CA HIS A 5 1.30 -8.88 10.74
C HIS A 5 1.77 -7.58 10.11
N GLY A 6 0.92 -6.99 9.28
CA GLY A 6 1.22 -5.75 8.59
C GLY A 6 0.05 -5.25 7.76
N ALA A 7 0.24 -4.12 7.09
CA ALA A 7 -0.69 -3.54 6.13
C ALA A 7 0.07 -2.79 5.04
N GLU A 8 -0.49 -2.79 3.83
CA GLU A 8 -0.17 -1.77 2.83
C GLU A 8 -1.11 -0.58 3.09
N LEU A 9 -0.54 0.62 3.13
CA LEU A 9 -1.25 1.87 3.42
C LEU A 9 -1.19 2.78 2.22
N ASP A 10 -2.34 3.35 1.87
CA ASP A 10 -2.46 4.49 0.98
C ASP A 10 -2.14 5.79 1.73
N LEU A 11 -1.24 6.59 1.14
CA LEU A 11 -1.04 7.99 1.51
C LEU A 11 -2.01 8.88 0.72
N ASP A 12 -2.31 10.05 1.27
CA ASP A 12 -3.22 11.04 0.67
C ASP A 12 -2.74 11.60 -0.68
N ASP A 13 -1.45 11.52 -0.97
CA ASP A 13 -0.85 11.83 -2.27
C ASP A 13 -0.83 10.67 -3.27
N GLY A 14 -1.49 9.56 -2.95
CA GLY A 14 -1.63 8.38 -3.80
C GLY A 14 -0.45 7.40 -3.74
N ARG A 15 0.59 7.68 -2.96
CA ARG A 15 1.68 6.72 -2.73
C ARG A 15 1.30 5.63 -1.73
N HIS A 16 2.08 4.55 -1.70
CA HIS A 16 1.92 3.41 -0.80
C HIS A 16 3.11 3.25 0.14
N LEU A 17 2.85 2.75 1.34
CA LEU A 17 3.86 2.20 2.25
C LEU A 17 3.44 0.82 2.74
N THR A 18 4.41 -0.07 2.96
CA THR A 18 4.15 -1.37 3.59
C THR A 18 4.65 -1.31 5.04
N LEU A 19 3.76 -1.47 6.02
CA LEU A 19 4.12 -1.51 7.43
C LEU A 19 4.01 -2.92 7.99
N LEU A 20 5.02 -3.36 8.74
CA LEU A 20 5.05 -4.64 9.44
C LEU A 20 5.18 -4.41 10.94
N VAL A 21 4.53 -5.25 11.73
CA VAL A 21 4.51 -5.17 13.20
C VAL A 21 5.72 -5.89 13.78
N GLN A 22 6.56 -5.14 14.51
CA GLN A 22 7.71 -5.71 15.23
C GLN A 22 7.32 -6.21 16.61
N ASP A 23 6.46 -5.47 17.33
CA ASP A 23 6.08 -5.72 18.71
C ASP A 23 4.65 -5.22 19.05
N ALA A 24 4.25 -5.33 20.31
CA ALA A 24 2.93 -4.92 20.78
C ALA A 24 2.65 -3.41 20.63
N GLN A 25 3.68 -2.57 20.77
CA GLN A 25 3.56 -1.12 20.54
C GLN A 25 3.30 -0.85 19.05
N GLY A 26 4.03 -1.55 18.17
CA GLY A 26 3.79 -1.53 16.73
C GLY A 26 2.37 -1.92 16.36
N TRP A 27 1.82 -2.98 16.96
CA TRP A 27 0.44 -3.38 16.73
C TRP A 27 -0.55 -2.26 17.08
N SER A 28 -0.41 -1.67 18.28
CA SER A 28 -1.22 -0.54 18.73
C SER A 28 -1.12 0.65 17.76
N ASN A 29 0.08 0.98 17.32
CA ASN A 29 0.34 2.07 16.38
C ASN A 29 -0.25 1.80 15.00
N LEU A 30 -0.12 0.57 14.47
CA LEU A 30 -0.76 0.18 13.21
C LEU A 30 -2.29 0.32 13.29
N CYS A 31 -2.90 -0.12 14.38
CA CYS A 31 -4.34 0.04 14.60
C CYS A 31 -4.76 1.52 14.60
N ARG A 32 -3.97 2.41 15.22
CA ARG A 32 -4.24 3.86 15.23
C ARG A 32 -4.14 4.46 13.83
N ILE A 33 -3.10 4.11 13.08
CA ILE A 33 -2.92 4.57 11.69
C ILE A 33 -4.11 4.13 10.83
N LEU A 34 -4.47 2.84 10.87
CA LEU A 34 -5.60 2.31 10.12
C LEU A 34 -6.93 2.96 10.52
N THR A 35 -7.15 3.21 11.82
CA THR A 35 -8.35 3.90 12.30
C THR A 35 -8.45 5.30 11.72
N ARG A 36 -7.34 6.04 11.67
CA ARG A 36 -7.28 7.38 11.07
C ARG A 36 -7.47 7.34 9.56
N ALA A 37 -6.84 6.38 8.88
CA ALA A 37 -7.00 6.18 7.44
C ALA A 37 -8.46 5.91 7.04
N HIS A 38 -9.26 5.34 7.94
CA HIS A 38 -10.67 5.06 7.71
C HIS A 38 -11.64 6.16 8.17
N ALA A 39 -11.18 7.23 8.83
CA ALA A 39 -12.05 8.22 9.47
C ALA A 39 -13.07 8.83 8.50
N HIS A 40 -12.64 9.18 7.28
CA HIS A 40 -13.48 9.77 6.22
C HIS A 40 -14.21 8.74 5.36
N THR A 41 -13.89 7.44 5.46
CA THR A 41 -14.47 6.41 4.59
C THR A 41 -15.95 6.13 4.87
N ARG A 42 -16.46 6.62 6.01
CA ARG A 42 -17.86 6.47 6.45
C ARG A 42 -18.74 7.66 6.11
N GLU A 43 -18.17 8.81 5.77
CA GLU A 43 -18.89 10.08 5.63
C GLU A 43 -19.48 10.30 4.22
N GLY A 44 -19.38 9.31 3.33
CA GLY A 44 -19.74 9.44 1.92
C GLY A 44 -18.64 10.19 1.17
N GLY A 45 -18.04 9.55 0.17
CA GLY A 45 -16.91 10.11 -0.57
C GLY A 45 -17.28 11.24 -1.53
N SER A 46 -16.26 11.77 -2.22
CA SER A 46 -16.40 12.81 -3.25
C SER A 46 -16.55 12.24 -4.67
N GLY A 47 -16.99 10.99 -4.81
CA GLY A 47 -17.14 10.30 -6.11
C GLY A 47 -18.55 10.31 -6.68
N ALA A 48 -18.71 9.72 -7.87
CA ALA A 48 -20.04 9.46 -8.43
C ALA A 48 -20.80 8.46 -7.54
N PRO A 49 -22.10 8.68 -7.27
CA PRO A 49 -22.94 7.71 -6.59
C PRO A 49 -22.90 6.36 -7.31
N ARG A 50 -22.85 5.27 -6.55
CA ARG A 50 -22.81 3.91 -7.10
C ARG A 50 -24.20 3.30 -7.03
N VAL A 51 -24.59 2.55 -8.06
CA VAL A 51 -25.80 1.72 -7.99
C VAL A 51 -25.43 0.37 -7.40
N GLU A 52 -26.03 0.01 -6.27
CA GLU A 52 -25.93 -1.32 -5.68
C GLU A 52 -27.21 -2.12 -5.97
N GLY A 53 -27.06 -3.40 -6.32
CA GLY A 53 -28.16 -4.30 -6.68
C GLY A 53 -28.43 -4.36 -8.19
N ALA A 54 -29.36 -5.22 -8.60
CA ALA A 54 -29.75 -5.42 -10.00
C ALA A 54 -31.27 -5.40 -10.15
N GLY A 55 -31.77 -4.87 -11.27
CA GLY A 55 -33.20 -4.77 -11.54
C GLY A 55 -33.95 -3.89 -10.53
N ALA A 56 -35.13 -4.32 -10.10
CA ALA A 56 -36.02 -3.53 -9.23
C ALA A 56 -35.47 -3.24 -7.82
N SER A 57 -34.37 -3.90 -7.40
CA SER A 57 -33.73 -3.65 -6.10
C SER A 57 -32.54 -2.69 -6.18
N ALA A 58 -32.26 -2.12 -7.36
CA ALA A 58 -31.14 -1.21 -7.56
C ALA A 58 -31.33 0.07 -6.73
N ARG A 59 -30.33 0.43 -5.92
CA ARG A 59 -30.34 1.65 -5.09
C ARG A 59 -29.06 2.43 -5.29
N THR A 60 -29.20 3.75 -5.34
CA THR A 60 -28.07 4.67 -5.39
C THR A 60 -27.48 4.85 -3.99
N VAL A 61 -26.20 4.54 -3.85
CA VAL A 61 -25.41 4.64 -2.62
C VAL A 61 -24.35 5.70 -2.81
N ALA A 62 -24.04 6.43 -1.73
CA ALA A 62 -22.94 7.39 -1.74
C ALA A 62 -21.64 6.72 -2.22
N PRO A 63 -20.78 7.45 -2.96
CA PRO A 63 -19.44 6.97 -3.28
C PRO A 63 -18.68 6.54 -2.02
N ARG A 64 -17.86 5.50 -2.13
CA ARG A 64 -16.94 5.10 -1.06
C ARG A 64 -15.60 5.77 -1.32
N SER A 65 -15.11 6.56 -0.37
CA SER A 65 -13.71 7.00 -0.40
C SER A 65 -12.80 5.82 -0.06
N GLU A 66 -11.66 5.73 -0.74
CA GLU A 66 -10.61 4.82 -0.35
C GLU A 66 -9.96 5.31 0.97
N PRO A 67 -9.58 4.39 1.88
CA PRO A 67 -8.87 4.78 3.09
C PRO A 67 -7.51 5.34 2.69
N ALA A 68 -7.12 6.46 3.27
CA ALA A 68 -5.81 7.07 3.06
C ALA A 68 -5.44 7.92 4.27
N THR A 69 -4.14 8.13 4.51
CA THR A 69 -3.69 8.93 5.64
C THR A 69 -2.50 9.81 5.27
N PRO A 70 -2.36 11.02 5.86
CA PRO A 70 -1.16 11.84 5.65
C PRO A 70 0.09 11.11 6.13
N LEU A 71 1.21 11.35 5.46
CA LEU A 71 2.51 10.79 5.85
C LEU A 71 2.84 11.10 7.31
N GLU A 72 2.48 12.29 7.80
CA GLU A 72 2.70 12.74 9.18
C GLU A 72 2.06 11.80 10.20
N THR A 73 0.91 11.20 9.88
CA THR A 73 0.26 10.20 10.75
C THR A 73 1.12 8.95 10.86
N VAL A 74 1.76 8.51 9.78
CA VAL A 74 2.67 7.36 9.81
C VAL A 74 3.92 7.68 10.63
N LEU A 75 4.53 8.85 10.40
CA LEU A 75 5.75 9.27 11.10
C LEU A 75 5.53 9.38 12.62
N GLN A 76 4.40 9.92 13.06
CA GLN A 76 4.05 10.06 14.48
C GLN A 76 3.83 8.72 15.21
N HIS A 77 3.57 7.65 14.48
CA HIS A 77 3.24 6.32 15.03
C HIS A 77 4.23 5.25 14.53
N ALA A 78 5.47 5.64 14.19
CA ALA A 78 6.48 4.74 13.63
C ALA A 78 7.07 3.72 14.64
N GLU A 79 6.95 3.99 15.94
CA GLU A 79 7.53 3.13 16.97
C GLU A 79 6.93 1.71 16.94
N GLY A 80 7.80 0.70 17.03
CA GLY A 80 7.41 -0.72 16.99
C GLY A 80 7.02 -1.24 15.59
N LEU A 81 7.17 -0.42 14.55
CA LEU A 81 6.87 -0.78 13.16
C LEU A 81 8.13 -0.85 12.31
N VAL A 82 8.11 -1.74 11.31
CA VAL A 82 9.07 -1.77 10.19
C VAL A 82 8.36 -1.23 8.96
N CYS A 83 8.98 -0.27 8.28
CA CYS A 83 8.46 0.34 7.06
C CYS A 83 9.25 -0.12 5.84
N LEU A 84 8.53 -0.55 4.82
CA LEU A 84 9.07 -0.75 3.48
C LEU A 84 8.55 0.38 2.59
N SER A 85 9.41 0.87 1.70
CA SER A 85 9.12 2.03 0.85
C SER A 85 7.94 1.84 -0.13
N GLY A 86 7.30 0.67 -0.17
CA GLY A 86 6.09 0.42 -0.93
C GLY A 86 6.33 -0.14 -2.33
N CYS A 87 5.22 -0.40 -3.04
CA CYS A 87 5.24 -1.19 -4.26
C CYS A 87 5.92 -0.51 -5.47
N ALA A 88 6.17 -1.29 -6.53
CA ALA A 88 6.86 -0.85 -7.73
C ALA A 88 6.24 0.37 -8.44
N LEU A 89 4.93 0.55 -8.35
CA LEU A 89 4.19 1.58 -9.08
C LEU A 89 3.83 2.80 -8.23
N ARG A 90 3.53 2.58 -6.95
CA ARG A 90 3.01 3.61 -6.05
C ARG A 90 3.89 3.81 -4.81
N GLY A 91 5.00 3.09 -4.66
CA GLY A 91 5.91 3.28 -3.54
C GLY A 91 6.56 4.67 -3.50
N VAL A 92 7.13 5.01 -2.35
CA VAL A 92 7.96 6.18 -2.13
C VAL A 92 9.35 5.93 -2.73
N HIS A 93 9.65 6.62 -3.84
CA HIS A 93 10.92 6.47 -4.57
C HIS A 93 11.77 7.75 -4.60
N ASP A 94 11.34 8.81 -3.91
CA ASP A 94 12.06 10.07 -3.79
C ASP A 94 12.86 10.16 -2.48
N GLU A 95 14.04 10.77 -2.58
CA GLU A 95 14.96 10.93 -1.45
C GLU A 95 14.37 11.74 -0.28
N PRO A 96 13.70 12.90 -0.49
CA PRO A 96 13.22 13.70 0.63
C PRO A 96 12.23 12.95 1.53
N THR A 97 11.32 12.16 0.95
CA THR A 97 10.35 11.38 1.73
C THR A 97 11.03 10.19 2.40
N LEU A 98 11.97 9.51 1.75
CA LEU A 98 12.74 8.44 2.38
C LEU A 98 13.59 8.92 3.55
N THR A 99 14.13 10.14 3.49
CA THR A 99 14.85 10.74 4.63
C THR A 99 13.91 10.95 5.82
N LYS A 100 12.71 11.49 5.61
CA LYS A 100 11.71 11.62 6.69
C LYS A 100 11.34 10.26 7.30
N LEU A 101 11.18 9.24 6.45
CA LEU A 101 10.92 7.88 6.91
C LEU A 101 12.13 7.32 7.67
N LEU A 102 13.35 7.61 7.24
CA LEU A 102 14.57 7.17 7.91
C LEU A 102 14.67 7.80 9.31
N ASP A 103 14.36 9.09 9.44
CA ASP A 103 14.36 9.80 10.72
C ASP A 103 13.35 9.18 11.71
N ALA A 104 12.16 8.80 11.25
CA ALA A 104 11.11 8.26 12.11
C ALA A 104 11.30 6.77 12.46
N PHE A 105 11.69 5.95 11.49
CA PHE A 105 11.81 4.50 11.67
C PHE A 105 13.20 4.08 12.17
N GLY A 106 14.24 4.83 11.78
CA GLY A 106 15.64 4.48 11.99
C GLY A 106 16.15 3.46 10.97
N ASN A 107 17.47 3.31 10.90
CA ASN A 107 18.12 2.44 9.92
C ASN A 107 17.76 0.96 10.08
N ASP A 108 17.40 0.55 11.29
CA ASP A 108 17.03 -0.83 11.59
C ASP A 108 15.63 -1.20 11.11
N ARG A 109 14.74 -0.22 10.88
CA ARG A 109 13.32 -0.45 10.60
C ARG A 109 12.81 0.16 9.30
N LEU A 110 13.62 0.92 8.57
CA LEU A 110 13.31 1.29 7.19
C LEU A 110 13.97 0.32 6.19
N ARG A 111 13.25 -0.09 5.15
CA ARG A 111 13.82 -0.85 4.03
C ARG A 111 13.36 -0.27 2.70
N VAL A 112 14.28 -0.17 1.74
CA VAL A 112 13.91 0.14 0.36
C VAL A 112 13.38 -1.13 -0.30
N GLU A 113 12.09 -1.12 -0.64
CA GLU A 113 11.39 -2.26 -1.21
C GLU A 113 11.69 -2.39 -2.72
N LEU A 114 12.12 -3.58 -3.13
CA LEU A 114 12.41 -3.92 -4.51
C LEU A 114 11.45 -5.00 -4.99
N GLN A 115 10.73 -4.70 -6.06
CA GLN A 115 9.79 -5.62 -6.70
C GLN A 115 10.12 -5.78 -8.18
N ARG A 116 9.73 -6.91 -8.75
CA ARG A 116 9.82 -7.19 -10.18
C ARG A 116 8.47 -7.69 -10.71
N PRO A 117 7.48 -6.79 -10.88
CA PRO A 117 6.19 -7.13 -11.47
C PRO A 117 6.26 -7.48 -12.97
N PHE A 118 7.46 -7.47 -13.58
CA PHE A 118 7.73 -7.69 -15.01
C PHE A 118 7.20 -6.57 -15.91
N LEU A 119 7.15 -5.35 -15.38
CA LEU A 119 6.85 -4.15 -16.17
C LEU A 119 8.07 -3.71 -16.97
N ARG A 120 7.83 -2.90 -18.01
CA ARG A 120 8.87 -2.18 -18.71
C ARG A 120 9.70 -1.38 -17.69
N ASP A 121 11.02 -1.40 -17.86
CA ASP A 121 12.00 -0.67 -17.05
C ASP A 121 12.14 -1.08 -15.57
N ASP A 122 11.60 -2.24 -15.16
CA ASP A 122 11.77 -2.79 -13.81
C ASP A 122 13.25 -2.83 -13.36
N ARG A 123 14.15 -3.25 -14.26
CA ARG A 123 15.59 -3.31 -13.96
C ARG A 123 16.18 -1.93 -13.71
N ALA A 124 15.76 -0.93 -14.49
CA ALA A 124 16.23 0.45 -14.34
C ALA A 124 15.69 1.07 -13.04
N ARG A 125 14.40 0.88 -12.74
CA ARG A 125 13.79 1.31 -11.47
C ARG A 125 14.51 0.70 -10.27
N ASN A 126 14.70 -0.61 -10.24
CA ASN A 126 15.38 -1.27 -9.13
C ASN A 126 16.84 -0.81 -8.99
N ARG A 127 17.54 -0.53 -10.09
CA ARG A 127 18.89 0.04 -10.02
C ARG A 127 18.91 1.42 -9.38
N ARG A 128 17.94 2.29 -9.71
CA ARG A 128 17.79 3.61 -9.07
C ARG A 128 17.50 3.48 -7.58
N LEU A 129 16.56 2.60 -7.21
CA LEU A 129 16.22 2.35 -5.81
C LEU A 129 17.39 1.79 -5.00
N VAL A 130 18.20 0.90 -5.58
CA VAL A 130 19.45 0.43 -4.94
C VAL A 130 20.45 1.56 -4.76
N GLY A 131 20.55 2.48 -5.73
CA GLY A 131 21.38 3.68 -5.60
C GLY A 131 20.94 4.57 -4.44
N LEU A 132 19.64 4.81 -4.33
CA LEU A 132 19.03 5.61 -3.27
C LEU A 132 19.19 4.96 -1.88
N ALA A 133 18.96 3.65 -1.79
CA ALA A 133 19.18 2.87 -0.58
C ALA A 133 20.64 2.99 -0.09
N ARG A 134 21.61 2.91 -1.01
CA ARG A 134 23.03 3.08 -0.70
C ARG A 134 23.37 4.50 -0.23
N ALA A 135 22.82 5.52 -0.89
CA ALA A 135 23.05 6.91 -0.51
C ALA A 135 22.55 7.21 0.91
N LEU A 136 21.42 6.61 1.29
CA LEU A 136 20.80 6.78 2.61
C LEU A 136 21.32 5.78 3.67
N GLY A 137 22.17 4.82 3.30
CA GLY A 137 22.68 3.79 4.21
C GLY A 137 21.64 2.74 4.63
N VAL A 138 20.52 2.64 3.91
CA VAL A 138 19.36 1.80 4.25
C VAL A 138 19.40 0.47 3.47
N PRO A 139 19.10 -0.68 4.10
CA PRO A 139 19.06 -1.96 3.38
C PRO A 139 17.88 -2.07 2.40
N CYS A 140 18.10 -2.80 1.30
CA CYS A 140 17.02 -3.21 0.40
C CYS A 140 16.32 -4.49 0.91
N VAL A 141 15.05 -4.67 0.55
CA VAL A 141 14.30 -5.93 0.72
C VAL A 141 13.60 -6.30 -0.59
N ALA A 142 13.54 -7.59 -0.92
CA ALA A 142 12.81 -8.08 -2.07
C ALA A 142 11.43 -8.60 -1.64
N THR A 143 10.37 -8.19 -2.35
CA THR A 143 8.99 -8.65 -2.11
C THR A 143 8.30 -9.00 -3.42
N GLY A 144 7.18 -9.74 -3.33
CA GLY A 144 6.44 -10.25 -4.49
C GLY A 144 5.11 -9.56 -4.78
N ASN A 145 4.61 -8.70 -3.86
CA ASN A 145 3.26 -8.12 -3.91
C ASN A 145 2.18 -9.15 -4.32
N VAL A 146 2.11 -10.25 -3.57
CA VAL A 146 1.38 -11.46 -3.98
C VAL A 146 -0.12 -11.28 -3.82
N HIS A 147 -0.85 -11.35 -4.94
CA HIS A 147 -2.32 -11.27 -4.96
C HIS A 147 -3.01 -12.64 -5.08
N ALA A 148 -2.25 -13.71 -5.33
CA ALA A 148 -2.78 -15.06 -5.39
C ALA A 148 -1.74 -16.09 -4.94
N HIS A 149 -2.21 -17.16 -4.28
CA HIS A 149 -1.34 -18.22 -3.75
C HIS A 149 -0.69 -19.09 -4.83
N ALA A 150 -1.20 -19.08 -6.06
CA ALA A 150 -0.68 -19.87 -7.18
C ALA A 150 -0.86 -19.14 -8.51
N ARG A 151 0.07 -19.34 -9.45
CA ARG A 151 0.04 -18.71 -10.78
C ARG A 151 -1.23 -19.04 -11.56
N THR A 152 -1.76 -20.25 -11.42
CA THR A 152 -3.00 -20.70 -12.08
C THR A 152 -4.25 -19.94 -11.61
N ARG A 153 -4.16 -19.15 -10.54
CA ARG A 153 -5.24 -18.31 -10.03
C ARG A 153 -5.26 -16.90 -10.62
N ALA A 154 -4.29 -16.53 -11.46
CA ALA A 154 -4.28 -15.20 -12.10
C ALA A 154 -5.60 -14.87 -12.81
N PRO A 155 -6.21 -15.75 -13.63
CA PRO A 155 -7.50 -15.42 -14.27
C PRO A 155 -8.65 -15.17 -13.28
N LEU A 156 -8.62 -15.83 -12.12
CA LEU A 156 -9.62 -15.58 -11.06
C LEU A 156 -9.39 -14.20 -10.41
N GLN A 157 -8.13 -13.82 -10.19
CA GLN A 157 -7.80 -12.48 -9.71
C GLN A 157 -8.28 -11.41 -10.69
N ASP A 158 -8.05 -11.60 -11.99
CA ASP A 158 -8.50 -10.67 -13.03
C ASP A 158 -10.03 -10.50 -13.01
N ALA A 159 -10.78 -11.60 -12.84
CA ALA A 159 -12.24 -11.55 -12.70
C ALA A 159 -12.69 -10.76 -11.47
N LEU A 160 -12.02 -10.91 -10.32
CA LEU A 160 -12.33 -10.14 -9.11
C LEU A 160 -12.01 -8.65 -9.28
N VAL A 161 -10.94 -8.32 -10.00
CA VAL A 161 -10.59 -6.93 -10.35
C VAL A 161 -11.64 -6.34 -11.30
N ALA A 162 -12.06 -7.07 -12.33
CA ALA A 162 -13.09 -6.62 -13.26
C ALA A 162 -14.42 -6.30 -12.55
N VAL A 163 -14.84 -7.16 -11.61
CA VAL A 163 -16.01 -6.91 -10.75
C VAL A 163 -15.82 -5.67 -9.88
N ARG A 164 -14.64 -5.50 -9.27
CA ARG A 164 -14.33 -4.32 -8.45
C ARG A 164 -14.42 -3.02 -9.27
N LEU A 165 -13.92 -3.04 -10.50
CA LEU A 165 -13.85 -1.89 -11.40
C LEU A 165 -15.12 -1.69 -12.24
N HIS A 166 -16.14 -2.55 -12.11
CA HIS A 166 -17.36 -2.53 -12.93
C HIS A 166 -17.06 -2.55 -14.43
N THR A 167 -16.10 -3.37 -14.83
CA THR A 167 -15.66 -3.53 -16.22
C THR A 167 -15.76 -4.98 -16.67
N THR A 168 -15.58 -5.22 -17.97
CA THR A 168 -15.50 -6.56 -18.53
C THR A 168 -14.06 -7.09 -18.44
N LEU A 169 -13.92 -8.42 -18.51
CA LEU A 169 -12.59 -9.06 -18.56
C LEU A 169 -11.80 -8.63 -19.80
N ASP A 170 -12.47 -8.40 -20.93
CA ASP A 170 -11.84 -7.99 -22.19
C ASP A 170 -11.21 -6.58 -22.13
N ALA A 171 -11.53 -5.79 -21.11
CA ALA A 171 -10.99 -4.46 -20.89
C ALA A 171 -9.77 -4.43 -19.95
N SER A 172 -9.29 -5.59 -19.48
CA SER A 172 -8.16 -5.74 -18.54
C SER A 172 -6.83 -6.02 -19.21
#